data_AF-A0A9D8T4T6-F1
#
_entry.id   AF-A0A9D8T4T6-F1
#
_cell.length_a   1.000
_cell.length_b   1.000
_cell.length_c   1.000
_cell.angle_alpha   90.00
_cell.angle_beta   90.00
_cell.angle_gamma   90.00
#
_symmetry.space_group_name_H-M   'P 1'
#
loop_
_entity.id
_entity.type
_entity.pdbx_description
1 polymer ?
#
loop_
_entity_poly.entity_id
_entity_poly.type
_entity_poly.pdbx_seq_one_letter_code
_entity_poly.pdbx_strand_id
1 'polypeptide(L)' 'MTKIKKMRIQRGLKAIELAQRLNISRSCVCAAEKKGLKNVKAAQRYAAALACRPEELLEV' A
#
# COMPACT_ATOMS: atom_id res chain seq x y z
N MET A 1 -2.77 -11.96 5.26
CA MET A 1 -2.97 -10.83 4.32
C MET A 1 -2.46 -9.56 4.97
N THR A 2 -1.56 -8.83 4.32
CA THR A 2 -0.94 -7.59 4.87
C THR A 2 -1.95 -6.46 5.03
N LYS A 3 -1.64 -5.50 5.90
CA LYS A 3 -2.42 -4.29 6.18
C LYS A 3 -2.65 -3.46 4.93
N ILE A 4 -1.66 -3.34 4.04
CA ILE A 4 -1.80 -2.65 2.75
C ILE A 4 -2.83 -3.34 1.86
N LYS A 5 -2.74 -4.67 1.72
CA LYS A 5 -3.66 -5.42 0.87
C LYS A 5 -5.09 -5.35 1.43
N LYS A 6 -5.24 -5.39 2.76
CA LYS A 6 -6.51 -5.16 3.46
C LYS A 6 -7.07 -3.78 3.14
N MET A 7 -6.29 -2.72 3.34
CA MET A 7 -6.73 -1.35 3.08
C MET A 7 -7.08 -1.11 1.62
N ARG A 8 -6.27 -1.58 0.68
CA ARG A 8 -6.58 -1.46 -0.76
C ARG A 8 -7.94 -2.08 -1.10
N ILE A 9 -8.20 -3.29 -0.58
CA ILE A 9 -9.47 -3.99 -0.82
C ILE A 9 -10.64 -3.25 -0.15
N GLN A 10 -10.47 -2.77 1.08
CA GLN A 10 -11.50 -1.96 1.76
C GLN A 10 -11.80 -0.64 1.03
N ARG A 11 -10.83 -0.07 0.33
CA ARG A 11 -11.00 1.11 -0.52
C ARG A 11 -11.52 0.79 -1.92
N GLY A 12 -11.79 -0.49 -2.24
CA GLY A 12 -12.29 -0.91 -3.55
C GLY A 12 -11.29 -0.73 -4.70
N LEU A 13 -10.00 -0.60 -4.40
CA LEU A 13 -8.98 -0.28 -5.40
C LEU A 13 -8.37 -1.54 -6.02
N LYS A 14 -8.13 -1.52 -7.33
CA LYS A 14 -7.30 -2.51 -8.01
C LYS A 14 -5.81 -2.24 -7.74
N ALA A 15 -4.98 -3.29 -7.76
CA ALA A 15 -3.54 -3.14 -7.56
C ALA A 15 -2.89 -2.24 -8.63
N ILE A 16 -3.41 -2.24 -9.86
CA ILE A 16 -2.93 -1.36 -10.94
C ILE A 16 -3.29 0.11 -10.71
N GLU A 17 -4.48 0.39 -10.16
CA GLU A 17 -4.91 1.75 -9.84
C GLU A 17 -4.06 2.33 -8.69
N LEU A 18 -3.76 1.52 -7.67
CA LEU A 18 -2.85 1.92 -6.61
C LEU A 18 -1.43 2.20 -7.14
N ALA A 19 -0.95 1.36 -8.07
CA ALA A 19 0.35 1.54 -8.71
C ALA A 19 0.42 2.85 -9.51
N GLN A 20 -0.64 3.17 -10.26
CA GLN A 20 -0.77 4.42 -11.01
C GLN A 20 -0.76 5.64 -10.07
N ARG A 21 -1.53 5.60 -8.97
CA ARG A 21 -1.53 6.68 -7.96
C ARG A 21 -0.17 6.91 -7.32
N LEU A 22 0.60 5.84 -7.14
CA LEU A 22 1.94 5.88 -6.56
C LEU A 22 3.06 6.19 -7.57
N ASN A 23 2.71 6.25 -8.86
CA ASN A 23 3.63 6.32 -9.99
C ASN A 23 4.75 5.25 -9.92
N ILE A 24 4.35 4.00 -9.67
CA ILE A 24 5.23 2.83 -9.63
C ILE A 24 4.64 1.67 -10.45
N SER A 25 5.40 0.60 -10.64
CA SER A 25 4.91 -0.59 -11.31
C SER A 25 3.93 -1.38 -10.42
N ARG A 26 3.02 -2.12 -11.07
CA ARG A 26 2.13 -3.07 -10.39
C ARG A 26 2.92 -4.14 -9.62
N SER A 27 4.09 -4.55 -10.12
CA SER A 27 4.94 -5.54 -9.44
C SER A 27 5.47 -5.03 -8.09
N CYS A 28 5.80 -3.74 -7.98
CA CYS A 28 6.17 -3.12 -6.71
C CYS A 28 5.02 -3.17 -5.69
N VAL A 29 3.79 -2.87 -6.11
CA VAL A 29 2.60 -2.99 -5.25
C VAL A 29 2.39 -4.43 -4.81
N CYS A 30 2.45 -5.39 -5.73
CA CYS A 30 2.33 -6.82 -5.40
C CYS A 30 3.42 -7.28 -4.40
N ALA A 31 4.66 -6.80 -4.56
CA ALA A 31 5.75 -7.11 -3.64
C ALA A 31 5.50 -6.51 -2.25
N ALA A 32 5.03 -5.26 -2.17
CA ALA A 32 4.64 -4.62 -0.92
C ALA A 32 3.47 -5.34 -0.24
N GLU A 33 2.47 -5.78 -1.01
CA GLU A 33 1.33 -6.55 -0.48
C GLU A 33 1.71 -7.95 0.01
N LYS A 34 2.81 -8.54 -0.50
CA LYS A 34 3.34 -9.82 -0.03
C LYS A 34 4.25 -9.67 1.19
N LYS A 35 5.16 -8.69 1.15
CA LYS A 35 6.20 -8.49 2.19
C LYS A 35 5.73 -7.63 3.38
N GLY A 36 4.73 -6.78 3.15
CA GLY A 36 4.34 -5.74 4.10
C GLY A 36 5.24 -4.50 4.03
N LEU A 37 4.81 -3.42 4.67
CA LEU A 37 5.60 -2.20 4.80
C LEU A 37 6.22 -2.16 6.20
N LYS A 38 7.55 -2.21 6.26
CA LYS A 38 8.34 -2.08 7.49
C LYS A 38 9.01 -0.72 7.65
N ASN A 39 9.04 0.07 6.56
CA ASN A 39 9.69 1.37 6.52
C ASN A 39 8.62 2.47 6.53
N VAL A 40 8.74 3.40 7.48
CA VAL A 40 7.85 4.56 7.64
C VAL A 40 7.75 5.40 6.37
N LYS A 41 8.86 5.63 5.66
CA LYS A 41 8.87 6.42 4.41
C LYS A 41 8.03 5.77 3.32
N ALA A 42 8.08 4.45 3.22
CA ALA A 42 7.27 3.71 2.27
C ALA A 42 5.81 3.67 2.72
N ALA A 43 5.53 3.51 4.02
CA ALA A 43 4.19 3.64 4.59
C ALA A 43 3.55 5.01 4.29
N GLN A 44 4.29 6.11 4.43
CA GLN A 44 3.82 7.46 4.10
C GLN A 44 3.37 7.61 2.65
N ARG A 45 4.16 7.08 1.70
CA ARG A 45 3.79 7.12 0.28
C ARG A 45 2.49 6.36 0.00
N TYR A 46 2.38 5.14 0.53
CA TYR A 46 1.18 4.32 0.35
C TYR A 46 -0.05 4.90 1.06
N ALA A 47 0.14 5.47 2.25
CA ALA A 47 -0.88 6.14 3.03
C ALA A 47 -1.49 7.33 2.29
N ALA A 48 -0.66 8.14 1.64
CA ALA A 48 -1.13 9.24 0.80
C ALA A 48 -2.01 8.74 -0.37
N ALA A 49 -1.62 7.65 -1.03
CA ALA A 49 -2.40 7.09 -2.14
C ALA A 49 -3.70 6.37 -1.71
N LEU A 50 -3.73 5.88 -0.46
CA LEU A 50 -4.86 5.13 0.13
C LEU A 50 -5.76 5.98 1.04
N ALA A 51 -5.43 7.26 1.24
CA ALA A 51 -6.10 8.18 2.15
C ALA A 51 -6.29 7.55 3.55
N CYS A 52 -5.19 7.11 4.15
CA CYS A 52 -5.13 6.59 5.52
C CYS A 52 -3.86 7.06 6.21
N ARG A 53 -3.67 6.71 7.48
CA ARG A 53 -2.44 7.05 8.20
C ARG A 53 -1.34 5.99 7.97
N PRO A 54 -0.06 6.38 7.95
CA PRO A 54 1.06 5.45 7.72
C PRO A 54 1.12 4.30 8.73
N GLU A 55 0.77 4.56 9.98
CA GLU A 55 0.81 3.59 11.09
C GLU A 55 -0.18 2.45 10.88
N GLU A 56 -1.27 2.71 10.15
CA GLU A 56 -2.27 1.71 9.79
C GLU A 56 -1.76 0.75 8.72
N LEU A 57 -0.66 1.09 8.03
CA LEU A 57 -0.05 0.28 6.97
C LEU A 57 1.25 -0.41 7.40
N LEU A 58 1.86 -0.01 8.51
CA LEU A 58 3.09 -0.61 9.03
C LEU A 58 2.83 -2.00 9.59
N GLU A 59 3.60 -2.99 9.14
CA GLU A 59 3.63 -4.32 9.76
C GLU A 59 4.61 -4.29 10.94
N VAL A 60 4.15 -4.81 12.09
CA VAL A 60 4.93 -4.95 13.34
C VAL A 60 5.43 -6.38 13.45
#